data_AF-A0AAW7E6S7-F1
#
_entry.id   AF-A0AAW7E6S7-F1
#
_cell.length_a   1.000
_cell.length_b   1.000
_cell.length_c   1.000
_cell.angle_alpha   90.00
_cell.angle_beta   90.00
_cell.angle_gamma   90.00
#
_symmetry.space_group_name_H-M   'P 1'
#
loop_
_entity.id
_entity.type
_entity.pdbx_description
1 polymer ?
#
loop_
_entity_poly.entity_id
_entity_poly.type
_entity_poly.pdbx_seq_one_letter_code
_entity_poly.pdbx_strand_id
1 'polypeptide(L)'
;MYLERAYRQVAFVSYGNKYLSGSIDSEILDRHPLIFTHFPILRDLEYGTLLAGSASHTINHFKIQGLDKISLHFSSELLPPLLDSKIFYFNVSEYSFCIVCHFPNQIFKVLIHVDEKPLWQEYDENEFPLQSDYNNYHESVENYVLMDISPEFTDKILADLHPISWKSFYDDYQNKVYNFEISKRYGTFPVPLTENNCYEGNLYKKEEQFPLLPFSLKRNYASNLIINAAALTHAFNVESHSKNEYAAYWHMSENEKKEFSKANQTLDELFPILLKHSANHYQDSALHTQRQLHTSFATPSKIIENSLDDSINHSNINDTENIQSDEKTSGFNWFGLIKFLWFMLWCYCALWALAYFTVHWGNIFVFAIAFLYALYKILPKSDKQSDKSI
;
A
#
# COMPACT_ATOMS: atom_id res chain seq x y z
N MET A 1 -7.25 -16.04 0.10
CA MET A 1 -8.25 -14.96 0.19
C MET A 1 -8.08 -14.10 1.44
N TYR A 2 -8.01 -14.65 2.66
CA TYR A 2 -7.82 -13.85 3.89
C TYR A 2 -6.55 -12.97 3.89
N LEU A 3 -5.41 -13.57 3.53
CA LEU A 3 -4.10 -12.91 3.56
C LEU A 3 -3.96 -11.76 2.54
N GLU A 4 -4.66 -11.84 1.40
CA GLU A 4 -4.61 -10.79 0.38
C GLU A 4 -5.27 -9.49 0.87
N ARG A 5 -6.44 -9.59 1.52
CA ARG A 5 -7.10 -8.43 2.15
C ARG A 5 -6.23 -7.84 3.25
N ALA A 6 -5.62 -8.68 4.08
CA ALA A 6 -4.70 -8.23 5.12
C ALA A 6 -3.58 -7.35 4.56
N TYR A 7 -2.95 -7.72 3.44
CA TYR A 7 -1.94 -6.88 2.81
C TYR A 7 -2.49 -5.54 2.33
N ARG A 8 -3.69 -5.51 1.78
CA ARG A 8 -4.33 -4.25 1.38
C ARG A 8 -4.58 -3.34 2.56
N GLN A 9 -5.04 -3.89 3.68
CA GLN A 9 -5.26 -3.13 4.91
C GLN A 9 -3.94 -2.63 5.51
N VAL A 10 -2.85 -3.43 5.48
CA VAL A 10 -1.51 -2.98 5.88
C VAL A 10 -1.01 -1.85 4.97
N ALA A 11 -1.19 -1.97 3.65
CA ALA A 11 -0.84 -0.90 2.71
C ALA A 11 -1.67 0.36 2.98
N PHE A 12 -2.99 0.23 3.16
CA PHE A 12 -3.88 1.35 3.42
C PHE A 12 -3.53 2.06 4.74
N VAL A 13 -3.22 1.32 5.81
CA VAL A 13 -2.77 1.91 7.09
C VAL A 13 -1.42 2.59 6.95
N SER A 14 -0.43 1.93 6.34
CA SER A 14 0.93 2.45 6.27
C SER A 14 1.06 3.66 5.34
N TYR A 15 0.55 3.57 4.10
CA TYR A 15 0.51 4.68 3.14
C TYR A 15 -0.52 5.75 3.55
N GLY A 16 -1.66 5.36 4.13
CA GLY A 16 -2.66 6.30 4.63
C GLY A 16 -2.11 7.22 5.73
N ASN A 17 -1.32 6.67 6.66
CA ASN A 17 -0.61 7.48 7.66
C ASN A 17 0.46 8.39 7.01
N LYS A 18 1.15 7.94 5.95
CA LYS A 18 2.06 8.82 5.19
C LYS A 18 1.30 9.96 4.51
N TYR A 19 0.12 9.69 3.96
CA TYR A 19 -0.74 10.69 3.34
C TYR A 19 -1.27 11.69 4.39
N LEU A 20 -1.72 11.21 5.55
CA LEU A 20 -2.15 12.06 6.68
C LEU A 20 -1.04 13.03 7.12
N SER A 21 0.20 12.54 7.22
CA SER A 21 1.38 13.36 7.56
C SER A 21 1.86 14.29 6.44
N GLY A 22 1.28 14.21 5.23
CA GLY A 22 1.72 14.98 4.05
C GLY A 22 3.03 14.47 3.42
N SER A 23 3.47 13.26 3.75
CA SER A 23 4.69 12.66 3.19
C SER A 23 4.50 12.08 1.78
N ILE A 24 3.26 11.83 1.37
CA ILE A 24 2.88 11.40 0.02
C ILE A 24 1.61 12.15 -0.41
N ASP A 25 1.40 12.28 -1.72
CA ASP A 25 0.18 12.86 -2.28
C ASP A 25 -0.92 11.80 -2.48
N SER A 26 -2.09 12.27 -2.92
CA SER A 26 -3.24 11.40 -3.20
C SER A 26 -3.00 10.49 -4.42
N GLU A 27 -2.16 10.90 -5.36
CA GLU A 27 -1.85 10.10 -6.56
C GLU A 27 -1.09 8.83 -6.18
N ILE A 28 -0.08 8.94 -5.32
CA ILE A 28 0.66 7.78 -4.79
C ILE A 28 -0.28 6.85 -4.01
N LEU A 29 -1.16 7.40 -3.17
CA LEU A 29 -2.07 6.59 -2.36
C LEU A 29 -3.12 5.86 -3.21
N ASP A 30 -3.82 6.56 -4.08
CA ASP A 30 -4.92 5.98 -4.87
C ASP A 30 -4.42 5.08 -6.00
N ARG A 31 -3.23 5.34 -6.55
CA ARG A 31 -2.63 4.48 -7.60
C ARG A 31 -1.77 3.36 -7.03
N HIS A 32 -1.63 3.25 -5.71
CA HIS A 32 -0.91 2.15 -5.11
C HIS A 32 -1.59 0.83 -5.51
N PRO A 33 -0.92 -0.14 -6.16
CA PRO A 33 -1.64 -1.25 -6.79
C PRO A 33 -2.40 -2.15 -5.83
N LEU A 34 -1.91 -2.36 -4.60
CA LEU A 34 -2.68 -3.07 -3.57
C LEU A 34 -3.98 -2.35 -3.19
N ILE A 35 -4.07 -1.04 -3.38
CA ILE A 35 -5.23 -0.21 -3.02
C ILE A 35 -6.12 0.00 -4.26
N PHE A 36 -5.52 0.29 -5.41
CA PHE A 36 -6.19 0.56 -6.67
C PHE A 36 -6.95 -0.66 -7.21
N THR A 37 -6.39 -1.87 -7.08
CA THR A 37 -7.05 -3.08 -7.61
C THR A 37 -8.31 -3.47 -6.83
N HIS A 38 -8.43 -3.02 -5.58
CA HIS A 38 -9.46 -3.43 -4.62
C HIS A 38 -9.99 -2.22 -3.85
N PHE A 39 -10.41 -1.19 -4.59
CA PHE A 39 -10.73 0.15 -4.10
C PHE A 39 -11.44 0.11 -2.74
N PRO A 40 -10.86 0.69 -1.67
CA PRO A 40 -11.56 0.82 -0.41
C PRO A 40 -12.63 1.90 -0.56
N ILE A 41 -13.88 1.47 -0.52
CA ILE A 41 -15.05 2.32 -0.63
C ILE A 41 -15.68 2.46 0.75
N LEU A 42 -15.92 3.70 1.18
CA LEU A 42 -16.64 3.98 2.41
C LEU A 42 -18.13 4.06 2.12
N ARG A 43 -18.92 3.29 2.88
CA ARG A 43 -20.37 3.33 2.85
C ARG A 43 -20.96 3.71 4.21
N ASP A 44 -22.12 4.34 4.14
CA ASP A 44 -22.98 4.50 5.30
C ASP A 44 -23.56 3.15 5.74
N LEU A 45 -23.69 2.96 7.05
CA LEU A 45 -24.13 1.69 7.63
C LEU A 45 -25.66 1.47 7.51
N GLU A 46 -26.44 2.56 7.56
CA GLU A 46 -27.90 2.51 7.64
C GLU A 46 -28.53 2.34 6.25
N TYR A 47 -28.02 3.08 5.27
CA TYR A 47 -28.57 3.14 3.91
C TYR A 47 -27.65 2.55 2.84
N GLY A 48 -26.40 2.21 3.17
CA GLY A 48 -25.43 1.70 2.20
C GLY A 48 -24.93 2.76 1.20
N THR A 49 -25.28 4.03 1.41
CA THR A 49 -24.91 5.15 0.54
C THR A 49 -23.39 5.27 0.43
N LEU A 50 -22.89 5.54 -0.77
CA LEU A 50 -21.48 5.80 -1.02
C LEU A 50 -21.06 7.13 -0.35
N LEU A 51 -20.15 7.06 0.62
CA LEU A 51 -19.59 8.24 1.30
C LEU A 51 -18.24 8.66 0.71
N ALA A 52 -17.41 7.70 0.28
CA ALA A 52 -16.15 7.96 -0.40
C ALA A 52 -15.76 6.81 -1.33
N GLY A 53 -15.32 7.13 -2.56
CA GLY A 53 -15.01 6.15 -3.61
C GLY A 53 -13.54 5.80 -3.79
N SER A 54 -12.66 6.23 -2.87
CA SER A 54 -11.23 5.88 -2.92
C SER A 54 -10.57 5.99 -1.55
N ALA A 55 -9.33 5.50 -1.44
CA ALA A 55 -8.52 5.63 -0.23
C ALA A 55 -8.29 7.09 0.18
N SER A 56 -7.86 7.95 -0.75
CA SER A 56 -7.61 9.37 -0.45
C SER A 56 -8.88 10.12 -0.06
N HIS A 57 -10.00 9.88 -0.76
CA HIS A 57 -11.29 10.47 -0.42
C HIS A 57 -11.77 10.02 0.97
N THR A 58 -11.61 8.73 1.29
CA THR A 58 -11.96 8.17 2.60
C THR A 58 -11.15 8.85 3.71
N ILE A 59 -9.82 8.93 3.55
CA ILE A 59 -8.97 9.59 4.55
C ILE A 59 -9.28 11.08 4.65
N ASN A 60 -9.52 11.78 3.53
CA ASN A 60 -9.88 13.19 3.54
C ASN A 60 -11.21 13.45 4.25
N HIS A 61 -12.21 12.58 4.05
CA HIS A 61 -13.49 12.66 4.74
C HIS A 61 -13.31 12.60 6.26
N PHE A 62 -12.45 11.71 6.76
CA PHE A 62 -12.13 11.64 8.19
C PHE A 62 -11.19 12.76 8.67
N LYS A 63 -10.26 13.22 7.83
CA LYS A 63 -9.37 14.34 8.15
C LYS A 63 -10.14 15.62 8.42
N ILE A 64 -11.22 15.88 7.67
CA ILE A 64 -12.14 17.00 7.93
C ILE A 64 -12.78 16.90 9.33
N GLN A 65 -12.99 15.68 9.83
CA GLN A 65 -13.50 15.40 11.17
C GLN A 65 -12.41 15.37 12.25
N GLY A 66 -11.15 15.67 11.90
CA GLY A 66 -10.02 15.73 12.83
C GLY A 66 -9.22 14.44 12.96
N LEU A 67 -9.32 13.49 12.04
CA LEU A 67 -8.50 12.27 12.04
C LEU A 67 -7.00 12.59 12.12
N ASP A 68 -6.33 12.02 13.12
CA ASP A 68 -4.88 12.16 13.35
C ASP A 68 -4.10 11.00 12.72
N LYS A 69 -4.60 9.78 12.93
CA LYS A 69 -3.89 8.53 12.62
C LYS A 69 -4.88 7.41 12.34
N ILE A 70 -4.44 6.40 11.60
CA ILE A 70 -5.09 5.10 11.52
C ILE A 70 -4.17 3.97 12.01
N SER A 71 -4.73 2.91 12.58
CA SER A 71 -3.97 1.71 12.99
C SER A 71 -4.72 0.43 12.67
N LEU A 72 -3.99 -0.67 12.57
CA LEU A 72 -4.54 -1.99 12.28
C LEU A 72 -4.69 -2.81 13.57
N HIS A 73 -5.84 -3.44 13.77
CA HIS A 73 -6.13 -4.26 14.95
C HIS A 73 -6.91 -5.51 14.58
N PHE A 74 -6.89 -6.54 15.43
CA PHE A 74 -7.75 -7.69 15.23
C PHE A 74 -9.21 -7.32 15.51
N SER A 75 -10.11 -7.66 14.59
CA SER A 75 -11.53 -7.38 14.73
C SER A 75 -12.14 -8.13 15.92
N SER A 76 -11.72 -9.38 16.13
CA SER A 76 -12.12 -10.24 17.25
C SER A 76 -11.80 -9.63 18.62
N GLU A 77 -10.83 -8.72 18.67
CA GLU A 77 -10.35 -8.11 19.89
C GLU A 77 -11.11 -6.84 20.28
N LEU A 78 -11.70 -6.14 19.31
CA LEU A 78 -12.25 -4.80 19.47
C LEU A 78 -13.76 -4.71 19.21
N LEU A 79 -14.33 -5.72 18.56
CA LEU A 79 -15.71 -5.70 18.15
C LEU A 79 -16.45 -6.81 18.88
N PRO A 80 -17.55 -6.50 19.59
CA PRO A 80 -18.47 -7.55 20.03
C PRO A 80 -19.06 -8.26 18.81
N PRO A 81 -19.74 -9.41 18.98
CA PRO A 81 -20.51 -10.03 17.91
C PRO A 81 -21.45 -8.99 17.31
N LEU A 82 -21.16 -8.56 16.07
CA LEU A 82 -21.88 -7.47 15.44
C LEU A 82 -23.31 -7.91 15.14
N LEU A 83 -24.27 -7.02 15.40
CA LEU A 83 -25.69 -7.24 15.13
C LEU A 83 -25.95 -7.35 13.63
N ASP A 84 -27.07 -7.98 13.27
CA ASP A 84 -27.53 -8.11 11.89
C ASP A 84 -27.74 -6.74 11.23
N SER A 85 -26.90 -6.40 10.24
CA SER A 85 -27.20 -5.32 9.30
C SER A 85 -28.18 -5.82 8.24
N LYS A 86 -29.12 -4.98 7.79
CA LYS A 86 -30.00 -5.31 6.66
C LYS A 86 -29.27 -5.31 5.31
N ILE A 87 -28.13 -4.61 5.23
CA ILE A 87 -27.42 -4.34 3.98
C ILE A 87 -26.11 -5.11 3.91
N PHE A 88 -25.46 -5.35 5.04
CA PHE A 88 -24.08 -5.84 5.08
C PHE A 88 -23.93 -7.15 5.86
N TYR A 89 -23.04 -8.01 5.38
CA TYR A 89 -22.40 -9.08 6.15
C TYR A 89 -21.07 -8.57 6.69
N PHE A 90 -20.91 -8.59 8.01
CA PHE A 90 -19.67 -8.19 8.64
C PHE A 90 -18.64 -9.32 8.59
N ASN A 91 -17.44 -9.02 8.11
CA ASN A 91 -16.34 -9.97 8.08
C ASN A 91 -15.52 -9.90 9.36
N VAL A 92 -15.99 -10.56 10.42
CA VAL A 92 -15.30 -10.66 11.71
C VAL A 92 -14.93 -12.12 11.98
N SER A 93 -13.63 -12.38 12.06
CA SER A 93 -13.03 -13.65 12.46
C SER A 93 -11.88 -13.41 13.45
N GLU A 94 -11.34 -14.49 14.01
CA GLU A 94 -10.24 -14.45 14.99
C GLU A 94 -9.05 -13.64 14.48
N TYR A 95 -8.64 -13.88 13.22
CA TYR A 95 -7.48 -13.24 12.63
C TYR A 95 -7.82 -12.04 11.76
N SER A 96 -9.07 -11.76 11.40
CA SER A 96 -9.38 -10.62 10.54
C SER A 96 -9.05 -9.27 11.17
N PHE A 97 -8.69 -8.31 10.32
CA PHE A 97 -8.36 -6.98 10.79
C PHE A 97 -9.51 -5.99 10.62
N CYS A 98 -9.57 -5.07 11.56
CA CYS A 98 -10.25 -3.80 11.42
C CYS A 98 -9.25 -2.64 11.51
N ILE A 99 -9.61 -1.48 10.99
CA ILE A 99 -8.77 -0.28 11.02
C ILE A 99 -9.36 0.70 12.02
N VAL A 100 -8.60 1.06 13.05
CA VAL A 100 -9.00 2.05 14.04
C VAL A 100 -8.59 3.44 13.55
N CYS A 101 -9.56 4.35 13.49
CA CYS A 101 -9.41 5.77 13.23
C CYS A 101 -9.25 6.53 14.55
N HIS A 102 -8.16 7.29 14.68
CA HIS A 102 -7.79 8.04 15.89
C HIS A 102 -8.18 9.50 15.73
N PHE A 103 -9.15 9.94 16.53
CA PHE A 103 -9.58 11.34 16.61
C PHE A 103 -9.07 11.99 17.91
N PRO A 104 -9.14 13.32 18.04
CA PRO A 104 -8.68 14.02 19.23
C PRO A 104 -9.43 13.55 20.47
N ASN A 105 -8.81 13.71 21.65
CA ASN A 105 -9.37 13.32 22.95
C ASN A 105 -9.65 11.81 23.09
N GLN A 106 -8.82 10.96 22.45
CA GLN A 106 -8.95 9.49 22.49
C GLN A 106 -10.32 8.98 22.01
N ILE A 107 -10.92 9.69 21.07
CA ILE A 107 -12.10 9.21 20.39
C ILE A 107 -11.64 8.25 19.29
N PHE A 108 -12.09 7.01 19.37
CA PHE A 108 -11.79 5.99 18.37
C PHE A 108 -13.04 5.65 17.58
N LYS A 109 -12.85 5.35 16.30
CA LYS A 109 -13.87 4.71 15.45
C LYS A 109 -13.21 3.58 14.69
N VAL A 110 -13.99 2.61 14.22
CA VAL A 110 -13.47 1.44 13.53
C VAL A 110 -14.05 1.36 12.14
N LEU A 111 -13.15 1.23 11.16
CA LEU A 111 -13.45 0.84 9.79
C LEU A 111 -13.41 -0.68 9.68
N ILE A 112 -14.51 -1.25 9.23
CA ILE A 112 -14.70 -2.69 9.13
C ILE A 112 -15.02 -3.03 7.69
N HIS A 113 -14.33 -4.04 7.16
CA HIS A 113 -14.65 -4.60 5.86
C HIS A 113 -15.99 -5.33 5.93
N VAL A 114 -16.88 -5.05 4.97
CA VAL A 114 -18.19 -5.66 4.86
C VAL A 114 -18.42 -6.21 3.46
N ASP A 115 -19.16 -7.32 3.38
CA ASP A 115 -19.73 -7.77 2.12
C ASP A 115 -21.16 -7.27 2.00
N GLU A 116 -21.52 -6.84 0.81
CA GLU A 116 -22.87 -6.44 0.48
C GLU A 116 -23.80 -7.66 0.42
N LYS A 117 -24.96 -7.62 1.09
CA LYS A 117 -25.96 -8.69 1.02
C LYS A 117 -26.55 -8.73 -0.39
N PRO A 118 -26.75 -9.91 -1.01
CA PRO A 118 -27.33 -9.99 -2.34
C PRO A 118 -28.62 -9.15 -2.48
N LEU A 119 -28.80 -8.50 -3.63
CA LEU A 119 -29.99 -7.74 -4.01
C LEU A 119 -30.24 -6.42 -3.26
N TRP A 120 -29.34 -5.94 -2.40
CA TRP A 120 -29.58 -4.67 -1.68
C TRP A 120 -29.59 -3.45 -2.61
N GLN A 121 -28.76 -3.44 -3.67
CA GLN A 121 -28.77 -2.40 -4.71
C GLN A 121 -29.86 -2.62 -5.75
N GLU A 122 -30.65 -3.69 -5.64
CA GLU A 122 -31.75 -3.89 -6.57
C GLU A 122 -32.93 -3.00 -6.25
N TYR A 123 -32.93 -2.25 -5.14
CA TYR A 123 -34.05 -1.43 -4.72
C TYR A 123 -33.60 0.00 -4.40
N ASP A 124 -34.36 0.99 -4.87
CA ASP A 124 -34.13 2.40 -4.51
C ASP A 124 -34.60 2.69 -3.06
N GLU A 125 -34.42 3.94 -2.61
CA GLU A 125 -34.86 4.40 -1.27
C GLU A 125 -36.38 4.22 -1.03
N ASN A 126 -37.17 3.95 -2.07
CA ASN A 126 -38.61 3.72 -2.02
C ASN A 126 -38.99 2.25 -2.32
N GLU A 127 -38.03 1.32 -2.24
CA GLU A 127 -38.21 -0.11 -2.53
C GLU A 127 -38.61 -0.45 -3.97
N PHE A 128 -38.32 0.44 -4.95
CA PHE A 128 -38.53 0.13 -6.36
C PHE A 128 -37.32 -0.54 -7.00
N PRO A 129 -37.53 -1.55 -7.86
CA PRO A 129 -36.43 -2.25 -8.49
C PRO A 129 -35.58 -1.32 -9.36
N LEU A 130 -34.31 -1.12 -9.01
CA LEU A 130 -33.31 -0.39 -9.79
C LEU A 130 -32.98 -1.23 -11.04
N GLN A 131 -33.51 -0.82 -12.20
CA GLN A 131 -33.36 -1.52 -13.50
C GLN A 131 -31.93 -1.49 -14.09
N SER A 132 -30.92 -1.16 -13.29
CA SER A 132 -29.54 -0.99 -13.76
C SER A 132 -28.63 -2.04 -13.16
N ASP A 133 -28.19 -2.98 -14.00
CA ASP A 133 -27.00 -3.81 -13.79
C ASP A 133 -25.76 -2.90 -13.64
N TYR A 134 -25.54 -2.29 -12.47
CA TYR A 134 -24.31 -1.55 -12.15
C TYR A 134 -23.12 -2.48 -11.86
N ASN A 135 -23.18 -3.73 -12.33
CA ASN A 135 -22.43 -4.84 -11.78
C ASN A 135 -20.96 -4.98 -12.24
N ASN A 136 -20.40 -4.01 -12.97
CA ASN A 136 -19.02 -4.11 -13.47
C ASN A 136 -17.92 -3.74 -12.44
N TYR A 137 -18.29 -3.24 -11.25
CA TYR A 137 -17.34 -2.86 -10.20
C TYR A 137 -17.31 -3.81 -8.98
N HIS A 138 -18.24 -4.77 -8.87
CA HIS A 138 -18.43 -5.53 -7.63
C HIS A 138 -17.30 -6.52 -7.30
N GLU A 139 -16.62 -7.08 -8.30
CA GLU A 139 -15.56 -8.08 -8.05
C GLU A 139 -14.23 -7.47 -7.56
N SER A 140 -14.06 -6.15 -7.73
CA SER A 140 -12.80 -5.43 -7.46
C SER A 140 -12.95 -4.28 -6.46
N VAL A 141 -14.01 -4.28 -5.65
CA VAL A 141 -14.25 -3.25 -4.63
C VAL A 141 -14.28 -3.88 -3.25
N GLU A 142 -13.68 -3.21 -2.27
CA GLU A 142 -13.82 -3.55 -0.86
C GLU A 142 -14.65 -2.49 -0.15
N ASN A 143 -15.80 -2.90 0.38
CA ASN A 143 -16.67 -2.01 1.14
C ASN A 143 -16.22 -1.93 2.59
N TYR A 144 -16.16 -0.71 3.11
CA TYR A 144 -15.89 -0.40 4.49
C TYR A 144 -17.03 0.43 5.07
N VAL A 145 -17.39 0.15 6.31
CA VAL A 145 -18.30 0.97 7.11
C VAL A 145 -17.55 1.51 8.32
N LEU A 146 -17.88 2.74 8.73
CA LEU A 146 -17.34 3.34 9.95
C LEU A 146 -18.31 3.10 11.10
N MET A 147 -17.80 2.57 12.21
CA MET A 147 -18.56 2.32 13.42
C MET A 147 -17.93 3.01 14.62
N ASP A 148 -18.76 3.48 15.54
CA ASP A 148 -18.29 3.92 16.85
C ASP A 148 -17.90 2.68 17.68
N ILE A 149 -16.85 2.82 18.49
CA ILE A 149 -16.40 1.76 19.40
C ILE A 149 -16.69 2.13 20.85
N SER A 150 -17.03 1.12 21.64
CA SER A 150 -17.24 1.28 23.08
C SER A 150 -15.94 1.80 23.74
N PRO A 151 -16.03 2.81 24.64
CA PRO A 151 -14.86 3.33 25.35
C PRO A 151 -14.07 2.27 26.13
N GLU A 152 -14.68 1.14 26.48
CA GLU A 152 -14.03 0.03 27.19
C GLU A 152 -12.85 -0.60 26.42
N PHE A 153 -12.81 -0.44 25.09
CA PHE A 153 -11.72 -0.96 24.25
C PHE A 153 -10.54 0.01 24.13
N THR A 154 -10.63 1.22 24.69
CA THR A 154 -9.59 2.25 24.62
C THR A 154 -8.24 1.74 25.11
N ASP A 155 -8.20 1.15 26.30
CA ASP A 155 -6.95 0.65 26.89
C ASP A 155 -6.31 -0.44 26.02
N LYS A 156 -7.14 -1.26 25.36
CA LYS A 156 -6.68 -2.32 24.46
C LYS A 156 -6.08 -1.77 23.17
N ILE A 157 -6.74 -0.77 22.56
CA ILE A 157 -6.23 -0.07 21.38
C ILE A 157 -4.88 0.57 21.69
N LEU A 158 -4.77 1.24 22.84
CA LEU A 158 -3.53 1.90 23.25
C LEU A 158 -2.42 0.88 23.57
N ALA A 159 -2.77 -0.23 24.22
CA ALA A 159 -1.82 -1.30 24.53
C ALA A 159 -1.19 -1.91 23.26
N ASP A 160 -2.00 -2.16 22.23
CA ASP A 160 -1.56 -2.65 20.91
C ASP A 160 -0.59 -1.70 20.19
N LEU A 161 -0.63 -0.42 20.55
CA LEU A 161 0.19 0.64 19.97
C LEU A 161 1.43 0.96 20.81
N HIS A 162 1.72 0.18 21.86
CA HIS A 162 2.99 0.32 22.56
C HIS A 162 4.18 0.00 21.63
N PRO A 163 5.29 0.75 21.73
CA PRO A 163 6.47 0.51 20.93
C PRO A 163 7.02 -0.92 21.14
N ILE A 164 7.45 -1.55 20.05
CA ILE A 164 8.04 -2.89 20.07
C ILE A 164 9.54 -2.83 19.75
N SER A 165 10.31 -3.78 20.30
CA SER A 165 11.68 -4.02 19.86
C SER A 165 11.66 -4.96 18.66
N TRP A 166 11.86 -4.43 17.45
CA TRP A 166 11.90 -5.24 16.24
C TRP A 166 12.98 -6.32 16.25
N LYS A 167 14.13 -6.08 16.90
CA LYS A 167 15.15 -7.12 17.09
C LYS A 167 14.64 -8.27 17.95
N SER A 168 14.01 -7.95 19.08
CA SER A 168 13.44 -8.96 19.99
C SER A 168 12.32 -9.73 19.32
N PHE A 169 11.44 -9.03 18.60
CA PHE A 169 10.36 -9.64 17.83
C PHE A 169 10.90 -10.57 16.74
N TYR A 170 11.91 -10.13 15.99
CA TYR A 170 12.57 -10.94 14.96
C TYR A 170 13.20 -12.22 15.51
N ASP A 171 13.86 -12.13 16.68
CA ASP A 171 14.47 -13.30 17.33
C ASP A 171 13.40 -14.27 17.83
N ASP A 172 12.36 -13.77 18.52
CA ASP A 172 11.25 -14.59 19.02
C ASP A 172 10.47 -15.25 17.88
N TYR A 173 10.17 -14.50 16.82
CA TYR A 173 9.48 -15.00 15.63
C TYR A 173 10.25 -16.16 14.99
N GLN A 174 11.56 -15.99 14.77
CA GLN A 174 12.37 -17.06 14.19
C GLN A 174 12.44 -18.28 15.10
N ASN A 175 12.62 -18.09 16.40
CA ASN A 175 12.67 -19.18 17.35
C ASN A 175 11.37 -19.97 17.39
N LYS A 176 10.21 -19.33 17.24
CA LYS A 176 8.91 -20.00 17.23
C LYS A 176 8.61 -20.68 15.88
N VAL A 177 8.74 -19.94 14.78
CA VAL A 177 8.40 -20.45 13.43
C VAL A 177 9.39 -21.50 12.95
N TYR A 178 10.69 -21.29 13.19
CA TYR A 178 11.76 -22.19 12.76
C TYR A 178 12.25 -23.12 13.89
N ASN A 179 11.46 -23.31 14.95
CA ASN A 179 11.73 -24.39 15.91
C ASN A 179 11.63 -25.78 15.26
N PHE A 180 10.79 -25.89 14.24
CA PHE A 180 10.50 -27.13 13.53
C PHE A 180 11.49 -27.33 12.38
N GLU A 181 11.97 -28.56 12.21
CA GLU A 181 12.89 -28.90 11.11
C GLU A 181 12.19 -28.75 9.75
N ILE A 182 10.87 -28.99 9.73
CA ILE A 182 10.07 -28.82 8.51
C ILE A 182 10.00 -27.37 8.05
N SER A 183 9.91 -26.40 8.97
CA SER A 183 9.97 -24.98 8.65
C SER A 183 11.33 -24.59 8.08
N LYS A 184 12.42 -25.14 8.61
CA LYS A 184 13.78 -24.91 8.10
C LYS A 184 14.00 -25.54 6.72
N ARG A 185 13.35 -26.68 6.44
CA ARG A 185 13.41 -27.36 5.14
C ARG A 185 12.73 -26.55 4.04
N TYR A 186 11.57 -25.95 4.33
CA TYR A 186 10.77 -25.23 3.33
C TYR A 186 11.02 -23.72 3.29
N GLY A 187 11.50 -23.13 4.39
CA GLY A 187 11.79 -21.70 4.49
C GLY A 187 13.29 -21.39 4.46
N THR A 188 13.62 -20.12 4.69
CA THR A 188 15.02 -19.66 4.79
C THR A 188 15.35 -19.36 6.24
N PHE A 189 16.27 -20.13 6.82
CA PHE A 189 16.73 -19.95 8.21
C PHE A 189 18.26 -19.83 8.27
N PRO A 190 18.80 -18.81 8.98
CA PRO A 190 18.09 -17.68 9.57
C PRO A 190 17.43 -16.80 8.50
N VAL A 191 16.36 -16.09 8.87
CA VAL A 191 15.66 -15.17 7.97
C VAL A 191 16.63 -14.06 7.54
N PRO A 192 16.94 -13.91 6.24
CA PRO A 192 17.95 -12.98 5.81
C PRO A 192 17.47 -11.53 5.99
N LEU A 193 18.35 -10.65 6.45
CA LEU A 193 18.08 -9.22 6.63
C LEU A 193 18.64 -8.43 5.44
N THR A 194 17.95 -8.54 4.31
CA THR A 194 18.33 -7.92 3.03
C THR A 194 17.77 -6.51 2.89
N GLU A 195 18.19 -5.79 1.85
CA GLU A 195 17.67 -4.46 1.51
C GLU A 195 16.28 -4.49 0.86
N ASN A 196 15.74 -5.69 0.59
CA ASN A 196 14.49 -5.84 -0.14
C ASN A 196 13.30 -5.35 0.70
N ASN A 197 12.57 -4.36 0.21
CA ASN A 197 11.32 -3.87 0.82
C ASN A 197 10.09 -4.30 0.00
N CYS A 198 10.29 -5.12 -1.03
CA CYS A 198 9.22 -5.53 -1.92
C CYS A 198 8.53 -6.78 -1.35
N TYR A 199 7.22 -6.67 -1.17
CA TYR A 199 6.39 -7.84 -0.91
C TYR A 199 6.03 -8.50 -2.24
N GLU A 200 6.18 -9.83 -2.34
CA GLU A 200 5.68 -10.62 -3.47
C GLU A 200 4.18 -10.91 -3.26
N GLY A 201 3.35 -9.91 -3.57
CA GLY A 201 1.93 -10.12 -3.75
C GLY A 201 1.66 -10.67 -5.14
N ASN A 202 1.04 -11.84 -5.23
CA ASN A 202 0.54 -12.32 -6.52
C ASN A 202 -0.69 -11.49 -6.89
N LEU A 203 -0.49 -10.41 -7.65
CA LEU A 203 -1.57 -9.74 -8.35
C LEU A 203 -1.16 -9.65 -9.82
N TYR A 204 -1.49 -10.72 -10.54
CA TYR A 204 -1.52 -10.78 -12.01
C TYR A 204 -0.20 -10.34 -12.68
N LYS A 205 0.76 -11.29 -12.72
CA LYS A 205 2.08 -11.29 -13.39
C LYS A 205 3.24 -11.04 -12.42
N LYS A 206 4.20 -11.97 -12.42
CA LYS A 206 5.48 -11.95 -11.68
C LYS A 206 6.34 -10.70 -11.89
N GLU A 207 5.98 -9.82 -12.83
CA GLU A 207 6.84 -8.77 -13.36
C GLU A 207 6.73 -7.44 -12.60
N GLU A 208 5.70 -7.24 -11.76
CA GLU A 208 5.51 -5.98 -11.02
C GLU A 208 5.35 -6.24 -9.51
N GLN A 209 6.41 -5.99 -8.76
CA GLN A 209 6.42 -6.08 -7.29
C GLN A 209 6.06 -4.71 -6.69
N PHE A 210 5.12 -4.70 -5.72
CA PHE A 210 4.72 -3.47 -5.03
C PHE A 210 5.03 -3.55 -3.53
N PRO A 211 5.70 -2.53 -2.96
CA PRO A 211 6.10 -2.57 -1.57
C PRO A 211 4.89 -2.33 -0.66
N LEU A 212 4.60 -3.32 0.19
CA LEU A 212 3.52 -3.29 1.18
C LEU A 212 3.65 -2.12 2.17
N LEU A 213 4.89 -1.72 2.46
CA LEU A 213 5.26 -0.61 3.33
C LEU A 213 5.82 0.55 2.49
N PRO A 214 5.80 1.79 2.98
CA PRO A 214 6.26 2.95 2.22
C PRO A 214 7.69 2.78 1.66
N PHE A 215 7.88 3.11 0.38
CA PHE A 215 9.15 3.01 -0.38
C PHE A 215 10.35 3.74 0.25
N SER A 216 10.10 4.68 1.18
CA SER A 216 11.15 5.36 1.94
C SER A 216 11.84 4.46 2.96
N LEU A 217 11.15 3.40 3.41
CA LEU A 217 11.70 2.41 4.33
C LEU A 217 12.62 1.49 3.54
N LYS A 218 13.93 1.58 3.80
CA LYS A 218 14.94 0.70 3.23
C LYS A 218 15.53 -0.20 4.29
N ARG A 219 15.72 -1.49 3.97
CA ARG A 219 16.42 -2.48 4.80
C ARG A 219 15.84 -2.55 6.22
N ASN A 220 14.78 -3.32 6.40
CA ASN A 220 14.01 -3.32 7.63
C ASN A 220 13.57 -4.73 8.08
N TYR A 221 13.29 -4.91 9.36
CA TYR A 221 12.84 -6.19 9.92
C TYR A 221 11.48 -6.62 9.36
N ALA A 222 10.53 -5.70 9.25
CA ALA A 222 9.14 -5.98 8.87
C ALA A 222 9.06 -6.61 7.48
N SER A 223 9.61 -5.97 6.45
CA SER A 223 9.61 -6.48 5.08
C SER A 223 10.30 -7.85 4.98
N ASN A 224 11.48 -8.02 5.59
CA ASN A 224 12.19 -9.29 5.52
C ASN A 224 11.39 -10.42 6.20
N LEU A 225 10.77 -10.16 7.34
CA LEU A 225 9.91 -11.14 8.00
C LEU A 225 8.66 -11.46 7.16
N ILE A 226 7.99 -10.46 6.59
CA ILE A 226 6.75 -10.67 5.80
C ILE A 226 7.04 -11.50 4.56
N ILE A 227 8.12 -11.19 3.83
CA ILE A 227 8.51 -11.94 2.61
C ILE A 227 8.78 -13.40 2.97
N ASN A 228 9.52 -13.66 4.04
CA ASN A 228 9.85 -15.02 4.46
C ASN A 228 8.63 -15.78 4.99
N ALA A 229 7.75 -15.10 5.73
CA ALA A 229 6.49 -15.67 6.20
C ALA A 229 5.61 -16.07 5.02
N ALA A 230 5.43 -15.18 4.04
CA ALA A 230 4.63 -15.45 2.85
C ALA A 230 5.20 -16.59 2.01
N ALA A 231 6.52 -16.63 1.82
CA ALA A 231 7.19 -17.72 1.11
C ALA A 231 6.97 -19.07 1.81
N LEU A 232 7.09 -19.10 3.15
CA LEU A 232 6.86 -20.31 3.94
C LEU A 232 5.38 -20.73 3.91
N THR A 233 4.43 -19.79 4.04
CA THR A 233 2.99 -20.07 3.89
C THR A 233 2.68 -20.63 2.50
N HIS A 234 3.26 -20.05 1.45
CA HIS A 234 3.11 -20.58 0.10
C HIS A 234 3.67 -22.00 -0.02
N ALA A 235 4.87 -22.25 0.53
CA ALA A 235 5.47 -23.58 0.53
C ALA A 235 4.59 -24.60 1.24
N PHE A 236 4.09 -24.31 2.45
CA PHE A 236 3.16 -25.21 3.14
C PHE A 236 1.89 -25.46 2.32
N ASN A 237 1.27 -24.42 1.76
CA ASN A 237 0.08 -24.57 0.94
C ASN A 237 0.30 -25.47 -0.30
N VAL A 238 1.42 -25.30 -1.00
CA VAL A 238 1.77 -26.13 -2.17
C VAL A 238 2.02 -27.58 -1.78
N GLU A 239 2.74 -27.78 -0.68
CA GLU A 239 3.13 -29.10 -0.20
C GLU A 239 1.97 -29.86 0.43
N SER A 240 0.95 -29.20 0.97
CA SER A 240 -0.25 -29.84 1.50
C SER A 240 -1.45 -29.82 0.55
N HIS A 241 -1.30 -29.30 -0.69
CA HIS A 241 -2.44 -29.17 -1.59
C HIS A 241 -2.98 -30.55 -2.03
N SER A 242 -4.27 -30.80 -1.78
CA SER A 242 -4.97 -32.03 -2.17
C SER A 242 -4.88 -32.42 -3.65
N LYS A 243 -4.62 -31.48 -4.56
CA LYS A 243 -4.49 -31.73 -6.01
C LYS A 243 -3.04 -31.92 -6.45
N ASN A 244 -2.07 -31.74 -5.55
CA ASN A 244 -0.67 -31.95 -5.83
C ASN A 244 -0.30 -33.39 -5.45
N GLU A 245 -0.38 -34.31 -6.40
CA GLU A 245 -0.07 -35.74 -6.18
C GLU A 245 1.41 -35.98 -5.88
N TYR A 246 2.29 -35.05 -6.25
CA TYR A 246 3.73 -35.11 -6.03
C TYR A 246 4.17 -34.37 -4.76
N ALA A 247 3.22 -33.86 -3.97
CA ALA A 247 3.55 -33.08 -2.78
C ALA A 247 4.21 -33.97 -1.72
N ALA A 248 5.31 -33.49 -1.14
CA ALA A 248 6.09 -34.30 -0.21
C ALA A 248 5.28 -34.69 1.05
N TYR A 249 4.26 -33.90 1.40
CA TYR A 249 3.35 -34.16 2.52
C TYR A 249 2.69 -35.54 2.46
N TRP A 250 2.35 -36.03 1.26
CA TRP A 250 1.71 -37.35 1.10
C TRP A 250 2.66 -38.51 1.38
N HIS A 251 3.97 -38.27 1.32
CA HIS A 251 5.02 -39.24 1.57
C HIS A 251 5.65 -39.10 2.97
N MET A 252 5.24 -38.10 3.75
CA MET A 252 5.72 -37.90 5.12
C MET A 252 5.23 -39.00 6.06
N SER A 253 6.07 -39.31 7.06
CA SER A 253 5.65 -40.13 8.19
C SER A 253 4.57 -39.43 9.03
N GLU A 254 3.83 -40.20 9.83
CA GLU A 254 2.79 -39.62 10.70
C GLU A 254 3.34 -38.60 11.72
N ASN A 255 4.60 -38.75 12.15
CA ASN A 255 5.25 -37.77 13.02
C ASN A 255 5.60 -36.49 12.26
N GLU A 256 6.11 -36.59 11.03
CA GLU A 256 6.39 -35.43 10.17
C GLU A 256 5.10 -34.68 9.80
N LYS A 257 3.99 -35.38 9.54
CA LYS A 257 2.69 -34.72 9.31
C LYS A 257 2.22 -33.95 10.55
N LYS A 258 2.38 -34.51 11.75
CA LYS A 258 2.06 -33.80 13.00
C LYS A 258 2.95 -32.57 13.19
N GLU A 259 4.23 -32.67 12.87
CA GLU A 259 5.16 -31.54 12.91
C GLU A 259 4.76 -30.48 11.88
N PHE A 260 4.44 -30.89 10.65
CA PHE A 260 3.94 -30.02 9.58
C PHE A 260 2.70 -29.24 10.04
N SER A 261 1.68 -29.92 10.58
CA SER A 261 0.46 -29.26 11.04
C SER A 261 0.75 -28.25 12.16
N LYS A 262 1.63 -28.58 13.12
CA LYS A 262 2.02 -27.65 14.18
C LYS A 262 2.81 -26.46 13.67
N ALA A 263 3.74 -26.69 12.75
CA ALA A 263 4.53 -25.63 12.12
C ALA A 263 3.64 -24.68 11.32
N ASN A 264 2.72 -25.22 10.52
CA ASN A 264 1.76 -24.43 9.76
C ASN A 264 0.82 -23.65 10.69
N GLN A 265 0.27 -24.27 11.73
CA GLN A 265 -0.56 -23.58 12.72
C GLN A 265 0.21 -22.45 13.42
N THR A 266 1.46 -22.69 13.83
CA THR A 266 2.31 -21.66 14.46
C THR A 266 2.54 -20.47 13.52
N LEU A 267 2.74 -20.74 12.23
CA LEU A 267 2.87 -19.70 11.22
C LEU A 267 1.55 -18.95 11.01
N ASP A 268 0.42 -19.66 10.92
CA ASP A 268 -0.92 -19.08 10.75
C ASP A 268 -1.31 -18.17 11.93
N GLU A 269 -0.85 -18.48 13.14
CA GLU A 269 -1.05 -17.66 14.35
C GLU A 269 -0.13 -16.42 14.36
N LEU A 270 1.16 -16.58 14.02
CA LEU A 270 2.15 -15.50 14.13
C LEU A 270 2.15 -14.54 12.93
N PHE A 271 1.73 -15.00 11.75
CA PHE A 271 1.77 -14.16 10.56
C PHE A 271 0.82 -12.95 10.64
N PRO A 272 -0.45 -13.09 11.06
CA PRO A 272 -1.32 -11.94 11.29
C PRO A 272 -0.75 -10.96 12.34
N ILE A 273 -0.10 -11.48 13.40
CA ILE A 273 0.55 -10.63 14.41
C ILE A 273 1.70 -9.82 13.80
N LEU A 274 2.52 -10.45 12.95
CA LEU A 274 3.57 -9.76 12.19
C LEU A 274 2.98 -8.65 11.30
N LEU A 275 1.87 -8.90 10.61
CA LEU A 275 1.20 -7.89 9.77
C LEU A 275 0.65 -6.72 10.60
N LYS A 276 0.01 -7.00 11.75
CA LYS A 276 -0.46 -5.99 12.70
C LYS A 276 0.68 -5.07 13.14
N HIS A 277 1.77 -5.66 13.61
CA HIS A 277 2.94 -4.89 14.04
C HIS A 277 3.59 -4.11 12.90
N SER A 278 3.64 -4.71 11.71
CA SER A 278 4.19 -4.05 10.53
C SER A 278 3.36 -2.82 10.14
N ALA A 279 2.02 -2.91 10.14
CA ALA A 279 1.18 -1.75 9.85
C ALA A 279 1.35 -0.61 10.86
N ASN A 280 1.48 -0.95 12.14
CA ASN A 280 1.46 0.02 13.24
C ASN A 280 2.85 0.60 13.59
N HIS A 281 3.92 -0.16 13.36
CA HIS A 281 5.27 0.12 13.87
C HIS A 281 6.38 0.03 12.80
N TYR A 282 6.04 0.07 11.51
CA TYR A 282 7.05 -0.03 10.44
C TYR A 282 8.12 1.07 10.50
N GLN A 283 7.80 2.24 11.04
CA GLN A 283 8.70 3.39 11.11
C GLN A 283 9.98 3.07 11.88
N ASP A 284 9.87 2.22 12.92
CA ASP A 284 10.97 1.84 13.80
C ASP A 284 11.63 0.51 13.39
N SER A 285 11.20 -0.08 12.27
CA SER A 285 11.69 -1.38 11.80
C SER A 285 13.01 -1.31 11.04
N ALA A 286 13.53 -0.11 10.77
CA ALA A 286 14.76 0.09 10.02
C ALA A 286 15.95 -0.57 10.73
N LEU A 287 16.75 -1.31 9.96
CA LEU A 287 18.00 -1.85 10.44
C LEU A 287 18.99 -0.70 10.52
N HIS A 288 19.12 -0.11 11.70
CA HIS A 288 20.23 0.79 11.95
C HIS A 288 21.51 -0.02 11.75
N THR A 289 22.19 0.19 10.62
CA THR A 289 23.60 -0.13 10.50
C THR A 289 24.23 0.49 11.73
N GLN A 290 24.81 -0.32 12.61
CA GLN A 290 25.82 0.19 13.52
C GLN A 290 26.78 0.95 12.62
N ARG A 291 26.67 2.29 12.56
CA ARG A 291 27.84 3.09 12.26
C ARG A 291 28.85 2.54 13.24
N GLN A 292 29.88 1.89 12.72
CA GLN A 292 31.13 1.79 13.45
C GLN A 292 31.37 3.23 13.90
N LEU A 293 31.12 3.48 15.18
CA LEU A 293 31.77 4.55 15.90
C LEU A 293 33.24 4.19 15.76
N HIS A 294 33.86 4.65 14.67
CA HIS A 294 35.23 5.09 14.75
C HIS A 294 35.21 6.15 15.83
N THR A 295 35.49 5.70 17.04
CA THR A 295 35.97 6.50 18.15
C THR A 295 37.29 7.10 17.69
N SER A 296 37.21 8.15 16.87
CA SER A 296 38.24 9.18 16.89
C SER A 296 38.11 9.83 18.25
N PHE A 297 39.00 9.40 19.15
CA PHE A 297 39.28 10.10 20.40
C PHE A 297 39.48 11.59 20.09
N ALA A 298 38.49 12.42 20.43
CA ALA A 298 38.66 13.84 20.60
C ALA A 298 38.52 14.13 22.09
N THR A 299 39.67 14.23 22.73
CA THR A 299 39.87 14.74 24.08
C THR A 299 39.15 16.10 24.28
N PRO A 300 38.65 16.39 25.50
CA PRO A 300 37.92 17.62 25.77
C PRO A 300 38.90 18.78 25.99
N SER A 301 38.81 19.81 25.16
CA SER A 301 39.55 21.06 25.38
C SER A 301 38.78 21.95 26.36
N LYS A 302 39.37 22.15 27.54
CA LYS A 302 38.93 23.07 28.59
C LYS A 302 38.84 24.51 28.08
N ILE A 303 37.84 25.20 28.63
CA ILE A 303 37.71 26.66 28.76
C ILE A 303 38.92 27.24 29.49
N ILE A 304 39.60 28.26 28.95
CA ILE A 304 40.27 29.36 29.69
C ILE A 304 40.24 30.66 28.85
N GLU A 305 39.88 31.75 29.52
CA GLU A 305 39.82 33.16 29.08
C GLU A 305 41.19 33.86 28.93
N ASN A 306 41.21 34.89 28.07
CA ASN A 306 41.95 36.17 28.14
C ASN A 306 43.42 36.24 28.58
N SER A 307 44.29 36.78 27.71
CA SER A 307 44.96 38.10 27.90
C SER A 307 46.08 38.35 26.88
N LEU A 308 46.42 39.64 26.75
CA LEU A 308 47.20 40.33 25.73
C LEU A 308 48.71 40.02 25.63
N ASP A 309 49.23 40.43 24.46
CA ASP A 309 50.48 41.16 24.19
C ASP A 309 51.66 40.49 23.47
N ASP A 310 52.00 41.17 22.37
CA ASP A 310 53.31 41.51 21.80
C ASP A 310 54.23 40.51 21.09
N SER A 311 54.48 40.91 19.82
CA SER A 311 55.79 41.02 19.16
C SER A 311 56.35 39.85 18.31
N ILE A 312 56.32 40.11 16.99
CA ILE A 312 57.47 40.21 16.07
C ILE A 312 58.38 38.98 15.80
N ASN A 313 58.44 38.66 14.49
CA ASN A 313 59.53 38.12 13.65
C ASN A 313 59.67 36.62 13.33
N HIS A 314 59.62 36.37 12.01
CA HIS A 314 60.43 35.49 11.13
C HIS A 314 60.67 34.03 11.58
N SER A 315 60.56 32.99 10.75
CA SER A 315 60.85 32.86 9.32
C SER A 315 60.30 31.54 8.74
N ASN A 316 59.92 31.58 7.45
CA ASN A 316 60.08 30.56 6.40
C ASN A 316 60.17 29.07 6.79
N ILE A 317 59.34 28.23 6.18
CA ILE A 317 59.68 27.49 4.93
C ILE A 317 58.42 26.76 4.43
N ASN A 318 58.29 26.82 3.12
CA ASN A 318 57.24 26.28 2.26
C ASN A 318 57.00 24.78 2.46
N ASP A 319 55.74 24.36 2.30
CA ASP A 319 55.40 23.35 1.30
C ASP A 319 53.97 23.59 0.79
N THR A 320 53.91 23.83 -0.51
CA THR A 320 52.74 24.21 -1.29
C THR A 320 52.21 22.97 -1.98
N GLU A 321 51.02 22.50 -1.64
CA GLU A 321 50.18 21.76 -2.59
C GLU A 321 48.82 22.44 -2.72
N ASN A 322 48.57 22.86 -3.96
CA ASN A 322 47.39 23.55 -4.46
C ASN A 322 46.10 22.79 -4.17
N ILE A 323 45.18 23.43 -3.44
CA ILE A 323 43.75 23.25 -3.65
C ILE A 323 43.17 24.61 -3.98
N GLN A 324 42.91 24.79 -5.27
CA GLN A 324 42.31 25.98 -5.87
C GLN A 324 40.87 26.12 -5.35
N SER A 325 40.65 27.10 -4.47
CA SER A 325 39.34 27.56 -4.04
C SER A 325 38.72 28.43 -5.14
N ASP A 326 37.87 27.84 -5.97
CA ASP A 326 37.01 28.60 -6.89
C ASP A 326 35.76 29.06 -6.13
N GLU A 327 35.88 30.23 -5.51
CA GLU A 327 34.78 31.00 -4.95
C GLU A 327 33.97 31.60 -6.12
N LYS A 328 32.91 30.91 -6.56
CA LYS A 328 31.93 31.46 -7.50
C LYS A 328 30.77 32.10 -6.78
N THR A 329 30.85 33.41 -6.68
CA THR A 329 29.74 34.34 -6.41
C THR A 329 28.47 33.94 -7.17
N SER A 330 27.38 33.74 -6.45
CA SER A 330 26.05 33.42 -6.98
C SER A 330 25.46 34.62 -7.74
N GLY A 331 25.79 34.73 -9.02
CA GLY A 331 25.07 35.57 -9.98
C GLY A 331 23.83 34.84 -10.50
N PHE A 332 22.65 35.36 -10.20
CA PHE A 332 21.36 34.84 -10.68
C PHE A 332 21.37 34.75 -12.22
N ASN A 333 21.35 33.54 -12.76
CA ASN A 333 21.71 33.26 -14.15
C ASN A 333 20.51 33.45 -15.10
N TRP A 334 20.16 34.72 -15.36
CA TRP A 334 19.05 35.15 -16.23
C TRP A 334 19.01 34.45 -17.60
N PHE A 335 20.17 34.13 -18.17
CA PHE A 335 20.27 33.43 -19.44
C PHE A 335 19.74 31.99 -19.39
N GLY A 336 19.85 31.30 -18.25
CA GLY A 336 19.31 29.96 -18.07
C GLY A 336 17.78 29.96 -18.03
N LEU A 337 17.19 30.95 -17.37
CA LEU A 337 15.75 31.09 -17.22
C LEU A 337 15.08 31.48 -18.55
N ILE A 338 15.72 32.35 -19.35
CA ILE A 338 15.25 32.70 -20.71
C ILE A 338 15.29 31.48 -21.64
N LYS A 339 16.35 30.67 -21.60
CA LYS A 339 16.43 29.43 -22.38
C LYS A 339 15.34 28.42 -22.00
N PHE A 340 15.06 28.29 -20.70
CA PHE A 340 14.00 27.42 -20.21
C PHE A 340 12.61 27.87 -20.67
N LEU A 341 12.29 29.16 -20.55
CA LEU A 341 11.02 29.71 -21.03
C LEU A 341 10.86 29.58 -22.55
N TRP A 342 11.95 29.77 -23.30
CA TRP A 342 11.95 29.57 -24.74
C TRP A 342 11.64 28.10 -25.11
N PHE A 343 12.21 27.14 -24.39
CA PHE A 343 11.94 25.72 -24.62
C PHE A 343 10.48 25.34 -24.29
N MET A 344 9.95 25.87 -23.19
CA MET A 344 8.54 25.68 -22.81
C MET A 344 7.57 26.24 -23.87
N LEU A 345 7.89 27.39 -24.47
CA LEU A 345 7.10 27.96 -25.57
C LEU A 345 7.07 27.04 -26.80
N TRP A 346 8.22 26.47 -27.17
CA TRP A 346 8.31 25.51 -28.28
C TRP A 346 7.52 24.22 -28.00
N CYS A 347 7.60 23.68 -26.78
CA CYS A 347 6.79 22.53 -26.37
C CYS A 347 5.28 22.82 -26.45
N TYR A 348 4.86 24.00 -26.00
CA TYR A 348 3.47 24.43 -26.10
C TYR A 348 3.01 24.56 -27.56
N CYS A 349 3.82 25.18 -28.44
CA CYS A 349 3.51 25.27 -29.86
C CYS A 349 3.41 23.89 -30.54
N ALA A 350 4.29 22.95 -30.17
CA ALA A 350 4.26 21.59 -30.70
C ALA A 350 3.01 20.81 -30.26
N LEU A 351 2.65 20.90 -28.98
CA LEU A 351 1.43 20.28 -28.44
C LEU A 351 0.17 20.90 -29.06
N TRP A 352 0.15 22.22 -29.21
CA TRP A 352 -0.96 22.92 -29.85
C TRP A 352 -1.12 22.53 -31.32
N ALA A 353 -0.01 22.45 -32.07
CA ALA A 353 -0.04 21.99 -33.46
C ALA A 353 -0.53 20.54 -33.57
N LEU A 354 -0.08 19.64 -32.69
CA LEU A 354 -0.53 18.25 -32.66
C LEU A 354 -2.04 18.16 -32.39
N ALA A 355 -2.54 18.91 -31.40
CA ALA A 355 -3.96 18.97 -31.06
C ALA A 355 -4.81 19.58 -32.19
N TYR A 356 -4.30 20.62 -32.86
CA TYR A 356 -4.97 21.24 -34.00
C TYR A 356 -5.08 20.27 -35.18
N PHE A 357 -4.00 19.53 -35.48
CA PHE A 357 -4.02 18.51 -36.52
C PHE A 357 -4.96 17.35 -36.19
N THR A 358 -4.97 16.82 -34.96
CA THR A 358 -5.87 15.71 -34.61
C THR A 358 -7.35 16.10 -34.72
N VAL A 359 -7.73 17.32 -34.32
CA VAL A 359 -9.10 17.83 -34.49
C VAL A 359 -9.46 18.02 -35.97
N HIS A 360 -8.54 18.58 -36.78
CA HIS A 360 -8.80 18.78 -38.21
C HIS A 360 -8.92 17.45 -38.98
N TRP A 361 -8.05 16.48 -38.69
CA TRP A 361 -8.14 15.14 -39.28
C TRP A 361 -9.38 14.38 -38.81
N GLY A 362 -9.77 14.53 -37.54
CA GLY A 362 -11.02 13.98 -37.00
C GLY A 362 -12.25 14.53 -37.74
N ASN A 363 -12.29 15.84 -37.98
CA ASN A 363 -13.39 16.47 -38.73
C ASN A 363 -13.43 15.98 -40.19
N ILE A 364 -12.30 15.89 -40.87
CA ILE A 364 -12.23 15.35 -42.24
C ILE A 364 -12.73 13.90 -42.29
N PHE A 365 -12.39 13.08 -41.30
CA PHE A 365 -12.84 11.70 -41.20
C PHE A 365 -14.36 11.59 -41.01
N VAL A 366 -14.94 12.43 -40.14
CA VAL A 366 -16.39 12.50 -39.93
C VAL A 366 -17.11 12.96 -41.21
N PHE A 367 -16.57 13.96 -41.91
CA PHE A 367 -17.13 14.42 -43.19
C PHE A 367 -17.05 13.34 -44.28
N ALA A 368 -15.97 12.57 -44.35
CA ALA A 368 -15.82 11.46 -45.29
C ALA A 368 -16.85 10.34 -45.03
N ILE A 369 -17.08 9.98 -43.77
CA ILE A 369 -18.11 9.00 -43.38
C ILE A 369 -19.51 9.52 -43.71
N ALA A 370 -19.80 10.79 -43.38
CA ALA A 370 -21.09 11.40 -43.68
C ALA A 370 -21.37 11.45 -45.20
N PHE A 371 -20.34 11.75 -46.00
CA PHE A 371 -20.43 11.76 -47.46
C PHE A 371 -20.65 10.36 -48.04
N LEU A 372 -19.93 9.35 -47.55
CA LEU A 372 -20.14 7.94 -47.95
C LEU A 372 -21.54 7.44 -47.58
N TYR A 373 -22.05 7.83 -46.41
CA TYR A 373 -23.41 7.50 -45.98
C TYR A 373 -24.47 8.18 -46.86
N ALA A 374 -24.26 9.45 -47.24
CA ALA A 374 -25.12 10.15 -48.17
C ALA A 374 -25.14 9.49 -49.57
N LEU A 375 -23.97 9.05 -50.07
CA LEU A 375 -23.87 8.30 -51.34
C LEU A 375 -24.58 6.94 -51.26
N TYR A 376 -24.42 6.21 -50.15
CA TYR A 376 -25.13 4.94 -49.92
C TYR A 376 -26.65 5.12 -49.95
N LYS A 377 -27.16 6.25 -49.42
CA LYS A 377 -28.60 6.54 -49.38
C LYS A 377 -29.17 6.96 -50.75
N ILE A 378 -28.34 7.49 -51.65
CA ILE A 378 -28.74 7.95 -52.99
C ILE A 378 -28.65 6.82 -54.03
N LEU A 379 -27.89 5.76 -53.77
CA LEU A 379 -27.83 4.59 -54.65
C LEU A 379 -29.17 3.83 -54.63
N PRO A 380 -29.80 3.58 -55.80
CA PRO A 380 -31.06 2.85 -55.86
C PRO A 380 -30.86 1.42 -55.37
N LYS A 381 -31.65 1.02 -54.36
CA LYS A 381 -31.73 -0.38 -53.94
C LYS A 381 -32.26 -1.19 -55.13
N SER A 382 -31.39 -1.98 -55.75
CA SER A 382 -31.78 -2.96 -56.77
C SER A 382 -32.66 -4.02 -56.09
N ASP A 383 -33.97 -3.93 -56.35
CA ASP A 383 -34.93 -4.98 -56.04
C ASP A 383 -34.55 -6.25 -56.80
N LYS A 384 -34.19 -7.31 -56.07
CA LYS A 384 -34.26 -8.68 -56.57
C LYS A 384 -35.64 -9.24 -56.21
N GLN A 385 -36.63 -8.96 -57.04
CA GLN A 385 -37.73 -9.88 -57.29
C GLN A 385 -37.28 -10.83 -58.41
N SER A 386 -37.15 -12.12 -58.11
CA SER A 386 -37.15 -13.18 -59.12
C SER A 386 -38.30 -14.14 -58.81
N ASP A 387 -39.42 -13.86 -59.46
CA ASP A 387 -40.39 -14.74 -60.11
C ASP A 387 -40.67 -16.16 -59.56
N LYS A 388 -41.97 -16.39 -59.32
CA LYS A 388 -42.65 -17.69 -59.45
C LYS A 388 -43.24 -17.81 -60.86
N SER A 389 -43.33 -19.06 -61.32
CA SER A 389 -44.12 -19.64 -62.44
C SER A 389 -43.55 -19.51 -63.86
N ILE A 390 -43.11 -20.63 -64.44
CA ILE A 390 -43.94 -21.62 -65.17
C ILE A 390 -43.51 -23.02 -64.72
#